data_AF-A0A6B9Y9G7-F1
#
_entry.id   AF-A0A6B9Y9G7-F1
#
_cell.length_a   1.000
_cell.length_b   1.000
_cell.length_c   1.000
_cell.angle_alpha   90.00
_cell.angle_beta   90.00
_cell.angle_gamma   90.00
#
_symmetry.space_group_name_H-M   'P 1'
#
loop_
_entity.id
_entity.type
_entity.pdbx_description
1 polymer ?
#
loop_
_entity_poly.entity_id
_entity_poly.type
_entity_poly.pdbx_seq_one_letter_code
_entity_poly.pdbx_strand_id
1 'polypeptide(L)'
;MKPVRRWSAAVVLIFLTVLFLNKGLDLWSLGSNVDGHGIGLYLLGFEINDRVPEESIPSYATGFFILSGIAFVISTVLVGMNLKMKLQD
;
A
#
# COMPACT_ATOMS: atom_id res chain seq x y z
N MET A 1 0.75 3.18 -24.86
CA MET A 1 1.26 1.99 -24.13
C MET A 1 0.67 0.75 -24.80
N LYS A 2 1.44 -0.32 -25.04
CA LYS A 2 0.84 -1.59 -25.48
C LYS A 2 -0.19 -2.05 -24.41
N PRO A 3 -1.34 -2.64 -24.79
CA PRO A 3 -2.39 -3.03 -23.83
C PRO A 3 -1.84 -3.92 -22.71
N VAL A 4 -0.92 -4.83 -23.03
CA VAL A 4 -0.18 -5.66 -22.06
C VAL A 4 0.49 -4.83 -20.96
N ARG A 5 1.18 -3.73 -21.31
CA ARG A 5 1.87 -2.86 -20.35
C ARG A 5 0.90 -2.19 -19.38
N ARG A 6 -0.31 -1.85 -19.84
CA ARG A 6 -1.35 -1.20 -19.01
C ARG A 6 -1.95 -2.16 -18.00
N TRP A 7 -2.19 -3.41 -18.42
CA TRP A 7 -2.66 -4.46 -17.53
C TRP A 7 -1.60 -4.85 -16.50
N SER A 8 -0.34 -4.98 -16.90
CA SER A 8 0.76 -5.21 -15.95
C SER A 8 0.85 -4.11 -14.90
N ALA A 9 0.74 -2.84 -15.30
CA ALA A 9 0.75 -1.72 -14.36
C ALA A 9 -0.44 -1.76 -13.38
N ALA A 10 -1.64 -2.13 -13.86
CA ALA A 10 -2.81 -2.30 -13.00
C ALA A 10 -2.60 -3.40 -11.96
N VAL A 11 -2.07 -4.55 -12.36
CA VAL A 11 -1.78 -5.67 -11.45
C VAL A 11 -0.76 -5.27 -10.38
N VAL A 12 0.31 -4.57 -10.76
CA VAL A 12 1.31 -4.07 -9.81
C VAL A 12 0.69 -3.10 -8.80
N LEU A 13 -0.16 -2.18 -9.27
CA LEU A 13 -0.83 -1.23 -8.36
C LEU A 13 -1.79 -1.93 -7.41
N ILE A 14 -2.55 -2.93 -7.87
CA ILE A 14 -3.44 -3.72 -7.01
C ILE A 14 -2.62 -4.47 -5.95
N PHE A 15 -1.49 -5.07 -6.34
CA PHE A 15 -0.59 -5.73 -5.40
C PHE A 15 -0.06 -4.76 -4.34
N LEU A 16 0.37 -3.55 -4.75
CA LEU A 16 0.81 -2.50 -3.83
C LEU A 16 -0.30 -2.03 -2.89
N THR A 17 -1.54 -1.90 -3.38
CA THR A 17 -2.71 -1.56 -2.55
C THR A 17 -2.87 -2.54 -1.40
N VAL A 18 -2.88 -3.84 -1.69
CA VAL A 18 -3.04 -4.91 -0.68
C VAL A 18 -1.88 -4.90 0.30
N LEU A 19 -0.65 -4.74 -0.20
CA LEU A 19 0.56 -4.73 0.60
C LEU A 19 0.57 -3.55 1.59
N PHE A 20 0.28 -2.34 1.12
CA PHE A 20 0.19 -1.17 2.00
C PHE A 20 -0.99 -1.25 2.96
N LEU A 21 -2.13 -1.79 2.53
CA LEU A 21 -3.28 -1.99 3.40
C LEU A 21 -2.94 -2.92 4.57
N ASN A 22 -2.35 -4.08 4.27
CA ASN A 22 -1.93 -5.04 5.29
C ASN A 22 -0.93 -4.41 6.26
N LYS A 23 0.07 -3.66 5.75
CA LYS A 23 1.03 -3.01 6.63
C LYS A 23 0.41 -1.93 7.51
N GLY A 24 -0.55 -1.17 6.98
CA GLY A 24 -1.33 -0.21 7.75
C GLY A 24 -2.14 -0.90 8.86
N LEU A 25 -2.79 -2.03 8.56
CA LEU A 25 -3.53 -2.83 9.54
C LEU A 25 -2.62 -3.43 10.61
N ASP A 26 -1.46 -3.97 10.24
CA ASP A 26 -0.48 -4.51 11.19
C ASP A 26 -0.05 -3.44 12.20
N LEU A 27 0.35 -2.25 11.71
CA LEU A 27 0.75 -1.12 12.55
C LEU A 27 -0.41 -0.59 13.40
N TRP A 28 -1.62 -0.55 12.85
CA TRP A 28 -2.80 -0.14 13.59
C TRP A 28 -3.14 -1.13 14.70
N SER A 29 -2.98 -2.43 14.46
CA SER A 29 -3.25 -3.50 15.42
C SER A 29 -2.26 -3.53 16.58
N LEU A 30 -1.03 -3.04 16.36
CA LEU A 30 -0.01 -2.90 17.41
C LEU A 30 -0.39 -1.84 18.45
N GLY A 31 -1.10 -0.77 18.05
CA GLY A 31 -1.57 0.27 18.97
C GLY A 31 -0.44 0.86 19.82
N SER A 32 -0.66 0.88 21.15
CA SER A 32 0.33 1.26 22.18
C SER A 32 0.97 0.04 22.87
N ASN A 33 0.89 -1.14 22.25
CA ASN A 33 1.40 -2.38 22.83
C ASN A 33 2.82 -2.64 22.29
N VAL A 34 3.72 -1.72 22.59
CA VAL A 34 5.08 -1.74 22.12
C VAL A 34 5.98 -1.59 23.32
N ASP A 35 6.99 -2.44 23.45
CA ASP A 35 8.05 -2.17 24.42
C ASP A 35 8.61 -0.79 24.07
N GLY A 36 8.65 0.13 25.03
CA GLY A 36 8.93 1.58 24.83
C GLY A 36 10.27 1.93 24.14
N HIS A 37 10.97 0.93 23.63
CA HIS A 37 12.04 1.05 22.68
C HIS A 37 11.55 1.19 21.22
N GLY A 38 10.29 0.97 20.89
CA GLY A 38 9.76 1.08 19.52
C GLY A 38 9.96 -0.19 18.68
N ILE A 39 9.60 -0.14 17.39
CA ILE A 39 9.64 -1.29 16.46
C ILE A 39 10.44 -1.01 15.19
N GLY A 40 11.05 -2.06 14.64
CA GLY A 40 11.54 -2.04 13.27
C GLY A 40 10.39 -2.11 12.27
N LEU A 41 10.44 -1.25 11.26
CA LEU A 41 9.46 -1.20 10.18
C LEU A 41 10.00 -1.91 8.93
N TYR A 42 9.40 -3.06 8.61
CA TYR A 42 9.77 -3.86 7.45
C TYR A 42 8.66 -3.88 6.39
N LEU A 43 9.05 -3.88 5.12
CA LEU A 43 8.18 -4.02 3.96
C LEU A 43 8.78 -5.04 2.99
N LEU A 44 8.04 -6.10 2.66
CA LEU A 44 8.56 -7.21 1.83
C LEU A 44 9.87 -7.82 2.35
N GLY A 45 10.07 -7.84 3.67
CA GLY A 45 11.31 -8.32 4.29
C GLY A 45 12.48 -7.34 4.24
N PHE A 46 12.31 -6.16 3.64
CA PHE A 46 13.30 -5.08 3.68
C PHE A 46 12.99 -4.12 4.83
N GLU A 47 14.02 -3.77 5.58
CA GLU A 47 13.93 -2.74 6.60
C GLU A 47 13.81 -1.36 5.94
N ILE A 48 12.74 -0.64 6.28
CA ILE A 48 12.54 0.76 5.85
C ILE A 48 13.05 1.70 6.94
N ASN A 49 12.83 1.33 8.19
CA ASN A 49 13.28 2.08 9.34
C ASN A 49 13.58 1.10 10.47
N ASP A 50 14.83 1.12 10.95
CA ASP A 50 15.30 0.30 12.05
C ASP A 50 14.48 0.50 13.33
N ARG A 51 14.02 1.73 13.56
CA ARG A 51 13.36 2.08 14.82
C ARG A 51 12.32 3.19 14.66
N VAL A 52 11.06 2.82 14.83
CA VAL A 52 9.89 3.69 14.88
C VAL A 52 9.45 3.82 16.34
N PRO A 53 9.56 5.01 16.96
CA PRO A 53 9.01 5.28 18.29
C PRO A 53 7.51 4.98 18.35
N GLU A 54 7.03 4.46 19.47
CA GLU A 54 5.62 4.10 19.69
C GLU A 54 4.65 5.24 19.32
N GLU A 55 4.96 6.46 19.76
CA GLU A 55 4.17 7.67 19.47
C GLU A 55 3.99 7.96 17.98
N SER A 56 4.91 7.46 17.14
CA SER A 56 4.88 7.67 15.70
C SER A 56 4.22 6.53 14.93
N ILE A 57 4.02 5.35 15.54
CA ILE A 57 3.40 4.18 14.88
C ILE A 57 2.02 4.50 14.27
N PRO A 58 1.11 5.21 14.97
CA PRO A 58 -0.19 5.57 14.38
C PRO A 58 -0.06 6.47 13.15
N SER A 59 0.96 7.34 13.12
CA SER A 59 1.25 8.19 11.96
C SER A 59 1.72 7.36 10.76
N TYR A 60 2.62 6.39 10.99
CA TYR A 60 3.05 5.45 9.95
C TYR A 60 1.88 4.59 9.45
N ALA A 61 1.04 4.06 10.34
CA ALA A 61 -0.17 3.31 9.97
C ALA A 61 -1.08 4.15 9.04
N THR A 62 -1.32 5.41 9.41
CA THR A 62 -2.09 6.36 8.60
C THR A 62 -1.44 6.61 7.24
N GLY A 63 -0.12 6.77 7.20
CA GLY A 63 0.64 6.91 5.96
C GLY A 63 0.44 5.71 5.02
N PHE A 64 0.53 4.48 5.53
CA PHE A 64 0.27 3.28 4.75
C PHE A 64 -1.19 3.19 4.25
N PHE A 65 -2.17 3.60 5.05
CA PHE A 65 -3.56 3.67 4.59
C PHE A 65 -3.77 4.71 3.48
N ILE A 66 -3.16 5.89 3.59
CA ILE A 66 -3.22 6.92 2.55
C ILE A 66 -2.59 6.40 1.26
N LEU A 67 -1.40 5.79 1.34
CA LEU A 67 -0.73 5.19 0.17
C LEU A 67 -1.56 4.07 -0.46
N SER A 68 -2.18 3.21 0.36
CA SER A 68 -3.10 2.17 -0.12
C SER A 68 -4.31 2.77 -0.84
N GLY A 69 -4.93 3.82 -0.28
CA GLY A 69 -6.06 4.51 -0.90
C GLY A 69 -5.70 5.16 -2.24
N ILE A 70 -4.55 5.82 -2.33
CA ILE A 70 -4.05 6.40 -3.59
C ILE A 70 -3.82 5.30 -4.64
N ALA A 71 -3.12 4.22 -4.26
CA ALA A 71 -2.89 3.09 -5.17
C ALA A 71 -4.20 2.44 -5.63
N PHE A 72 -5.18 2.31 -4.73
CA PHE A 72 -6.50 1.78 -5.04
C PHE A 72 -7.24 2.64 -6.07
N VAL A 73 -7.29 3.97 -5.86
CA VAL A 73 -7.95 4.89 -6.80
C VAL A 73 -7.29 4.83 -8.18
N ILE A 74 -5.95 4.92 -8.24
CA ILE A 74 -5.22 4.87 -9.51
C ILE A 74 -5.46 3.54 -10.22
N SER A 75 -5.40 2.42 -9.49
CA SER A 75 -5.64 1.08 -10.07
C SER A 75 -7.06 0.93 -10.61
N THR A 76 -8.05 1.44 -9.89
CA THR A 76 -9.47 1.38 -10.28
C THR A 76 -9.71 2.21 -11.55
N VAL A 77 -9.18 3.43 -11.60
CA VAL A 77 -9.26 4.29 -12.79
C VAL A 77 -8.59 3.60 -13.99
N LEU A 78 -7.38 3.04 -13.79
CA LEU A 78 -6.64 2.38 -14.86
C LEU A 78 -7.38 1.14 -15.40
N VAL A 79 -7.95 0.32 -14.53
CA VAL A 79 -8.78 -0.84 -14.91
C VAL A 79 -10.02 -0.38 -15.67
N GLY A 80 -10.75 0.62 -15.16
CA GLY A 80 -11.93 1.17 -15.82
C GLY A 80 -11.62 1.70 -17.23
N MET A 81 -10.50 2.42 -17.39
CA MET A 81 -10.03 2.88 -18.70
C MET A 81 -9.66 1.71 -19.63
N ASN A 82 -9.03 0.66 -19.11
CA ASN A 82 -8.67 -0.53 -19.90
C ASN A 82 -9.90 -1.30 -20.38
N LEU A 83 -10.92 -1.43 -19.54
CA LEU A 83 -12.18 -2.08 -19.89
C LEU A 83 -12.96 -1.27 -20.92
N LYS A 84 -13.06 0.06 -20.75
CA LYS A 84 -13.77 0.93 -21.69
C LYS A 84 -13.21 0.84 -23.12
N MET A 85 -11.89 0.83 -23.28
CA MET A 85 -11.29 0.70 -24.62
C MET A 85 -11.55 -0.67 -25.24
N LYS A 86 -11.48 -1.75 -24.46
CA LYS A 86 -11.76 -3.11 -24.96
C LYS A 86 -13.19 -3.28 -25.44
N LEU A 87 -14.13 -2.48 -24.94
CA LEU A 87 -15.53 -2.47 -25.40
C LEU A 87 -15.74 -1.67 -26.71
N GLN A 88 -14.74 -0.88 -27.14
CA GLN A 88 -14.79 -0.08 -28.37
C GLN A 88 -14.07 -0.74 -29.55
N ASP A 89 -13.34 -1.84 -29.30
CA ASP A 89 -12.68 -2.70 -30.30
C ASP A 89 -13.60 -3.88 -30.67
#